data_AF-A0A100XZW4-F1
#
_entry.id   AF-A0A100XZW4-F1
#
_cell.length_a   1.000
_cell.length_b   1.000
_cell.length_c   1.000
_cell.angle_alpha   90.00
_cell.angle_beta   90.00
_cell.angle_gamma   90.00
#
_symmetry.space_group_name_H-M   'P 1'
#
loop_
_entity.id
_entity.type
_entity.pdbx_description
1 polymer ?
#
loop_
_entity_poly.entity_id
_entity_poly.type
_entity_poly.pdbx_seq_one_letter_code
_entity_poly.pdbx_strand_id
1 'polypeptide(L)'
;MGRRAKLPDHVNIQIPKDIVELYEKPILEVLLTPKEAEIAEQIITHIKENGRLWPSDWVLFCPNKSPAEKKNYYRTLKKLLALGILGRGKEGSFILSDEFTRKLTVMLEKTLALIGKTAREI
;
A
#
# COMPACT_ATOMS: atom_id res chain seq x y z
N MET A 1 -38.09 6.84 38.86
CA MET A 1 -37.35 7.07 37.60
C MET A 1 -35.87 7.24 37.92
N GLY A 2 -35.01 6.35 37.42
CA GLY A 2 -33.56 6.45 37.63
C GLY A 2 -32.98 7.64 36.86
N ARG A 3 -32.17 8.48 37.52
CA ARG A 3 -31.44 9.57 36.85
C ARG A 3 -30.54 8.97 35.77
N ARG A 4 -30.63 9.48 34.52
CA ARG A 4 -29.71 9.12 33.44
C ARG A 4 -28.28 9.48 33.87
N ALA A 5 -27.35 8.53 33.75
CA ALA A 5 -25.94 8.78 34.02
C ALA A 5 -25.43 9.89 33.09
N LYS A 6 -24.78 10.90 33.65
CA LYS A 6 -24.17 11.99 32.88
C LYS A 6 -22.90 11.43 32.25
N LEU A 7 -22.86 11.36 30.92
CA LEU A 7 -21.65 10.95 30.20
C LEU A 7 -20.56 12.03 30.38
N PRO A 8 -19.28 11.63 30.44
CA PRO A 8 -18.17 12.58 30.57
C PRO A 8 -17.99 13.45 29.32
N ASP A 9 -17.54 14.69 29.51
CA ASP A 9 -17.37 15.69 28.44
C ASP A 9 -16.21 15.37 27.47
N HIS A 10 -15.26 14.53 27.90
CA HIS A 10 -14.18 14.01 27.06
C HIS A 10 -13.74 12.64 27.55
N VAL A 11 -13.21 11.83 26.63
CA VAL A 11 -12.62 10.52 26.91
C VAL A 11 -11.17 10.56 26.46
N ASN A 12 -10.23 10.41 27.40
CA ASN A 12 -8.82 10.21 27.06
C ASN A 12 -8.64 8.75 26.61
N ILE A 13 -8.63 8.55 25.30
CA ILE A 13 -8.28 7.26 24.70
C ILE A 13 -6.75 7.21 24.61
N GLN A 14 -6.12 6.33 25.39
CA GLN A 14 -4.70 6.03 25.18
C GLN A 14 -4.58 5.20 23.90
N ILE A 15 -4.01 5.79 22.86
CA ILE A 15 -3.71 5.06 21.62
C ILE A 15 -2.49 4.16 21.91
N PRO A 16 -2.60 2.83 21.75
CA PRO A 16 -1.48 1.91 21.90
C PRO A 16 -0.31 2.29 20.98
N LYS A 17 0.93 2.22 21.48
CA LYS A 17 2.14 2.67 20.72
C LYS A 17 2.38 1.87 19.45
N ASP A 18 2.02 0.60 19.45
CA ASP A 18 2.02 -0.32 18.30
C ASP A 18 1.12 0.18 17.16
N ILE A 19 0.01 0.84 17.49
CA ILE A 19 -0.85 1.49 16.49
C ILE A 19 -0.17 2.73 15.92
N VAL A 20 0.55 3.51 16.74
CA VAL A 20 1.29 4.70 16.30
C VAL A 20 2.40 4.33 15.31
N GLU A 21 3.18 3.28 15.60
CA GLU A 21 4.24 2.81 14.68
C GLU A 21 3.71 2.42 13.30
N LEU A 22 2.49 1.86 13.22
CA LEU A 22 1.85 1.51 11.95
C LEU A 22 1.48 2.74 11.12
N TYR A 23 1.09 3.84 11.76
CA TYR A 23 0.78 5.10 11.07
C TYR A 23 2.02 5.84 10.57
N GLU A 24 3.16 5.66 11.24
CA GLU A 24 4.45 6.28 10.87
C GLU A 24 5.20 5.49 9.79
N LYS A 25 4.93 4.18 9.65
CA LYS A 25 5.61 3.34 8.66
C LYS A 25 5.18 3.67 7.23
N PRO A 26 6.14 3.80 6.29
CA PRO A 26 5.82 3.93 4.88
C PRO A 26 4.93 2.78 4.40
N ILE A 27 3.89 3.08 3.62
CA ILE A 27 2.91 2.08 3.17
C ILE A 27 3.55 0.86 2.48
N LEU A 28 4.68 1.04 1.79
CA LEU A 28 5.39 -0.05 1.13
C LEU A 28 6.01 -1.04 2.13
N GLU A 29 6.48 -0.57 3.29
CA GLU A 29 7.04 -1.43 4.35
C GLU A 29 5.96 -2.19 5.11
N VAL A 30 4.73 -1.68 5.13
CA VAL A 30 3.57 -2.41 5.68
C VAL A 30 3.18 -3.56 4.74
N LEU A 31 3.29 -3.36 3.43
CA LEU A 31 2.83 -4.31 2.41
C LEU A 31 3.90 -5.32 1.99
N LEU A 32 5.17 -4.98 2.12
CA LEU A 32 6.30 -5.71 1.54
C LEU A 32 7.41 -5.91 2.57
N THR A 33 8.30 -6.87 2.30
CA THR A 33 9.55 -6.99 3.08
C THR A 33 10.45 -5.78 2.80
N PRO A 34 11.37 -5.39 3.71
CA PRO A 34 12.20 -4.18 3.53
C PRO A 34 12.93 -4.13 2.18
N LYS A 35 13.52 -5.27 1.77
CA LYS A 35 14.20 -5.40 0.47
C LYS A 35 13.26 -5.27 -0.73
N GLU A 36 12.02 -5.73 -0.60
CA GLU A 36 11.02 -5.58 -1.66
C GLU A 36 10.47 -4.16 -1.71
N ALA A 37 10.32 -3.49 -0.56
CA ALA A 37 9.90 -2.11 -0.46
C ALA A 37 10.90 -1.18 -1.16
N GLU A 38 12.21 -1.39 -0.95
CA GLU A 38 13.26 -0.62 -1.62
C GLU A 38 13.22 -0.79 -3.15
N ILE A 39 13.08 -2.02 -3.65
CA ILE A 39 12.92 -2.29 -5.09
C ILE A 39 11.62 -1.66 -5.62
N ALA A 40 10.53 -1.76 -4.85
CA ALA A 40 9.24 -1.19 -5.24
C ALA A 40 9.30 0.33 -5.35
N GLU A 41 9.97 0.99 -4.41
CA GLU A 41 10.19 2.44 -4.44
C GLU A 41 10.97 2.85 -5.68
N GLN A 42 12.07 2.15 -6.00
CA GLN A 42 12.84 2.40 -7.23
C GLN A 42 11.97 2.26 -8.49
N ILE A 43 11.15 1.20 -8.57
CA ILE A 43 10.24 0.98 -9.70
C ILE A 43 9.21 2.12 -9.80
N ILE A 44 8.60 2.52 -8.68
CA ILE A 44 7.58 3.57 -8.66
C ILE A 44 8.19 4.91 -9.09
N THR A 45 9.37 5.25 -8.57
CA THR A 45 10.10 6.47 -8.95
C THR A 45 10.44 6.48 -10.43
N HIS A 46 10.97 5.37 -10.97
CA HIS A 46 11.23 5.23 -12.40
C HIS A 46 9.98 5.46 -13.25
N ILE A 47 8.84 4.89 -12.85
CA ILE A 47 7.56 5.09 -13.57
C ILE A 47 7.06 6.53 -13.45
N LYS A 48 7.25 7.20 -12.31
CA LYS A 48 6.88 8.62 -12.15
C LYS A 48 7.67 9.53 -13.09
N GLU A 49 8.95 9.25 -13.26
CA GLU A 49 9.85 10.05 -14.10
C GLU A 49 9.68 9.74 -15.59
N ASN A 50 9.51 8.47 -15.96
CA ASN A 50 9.49 8.01 -17.35
C ASN A 50 8.08 7.69 -17.87
N GLY A 51 7.07 7.75 -17.02
CA GLY A 51 5.65 7.46 -17.30
C GLY A 51 5.28 5.97 -17.35
N ARG A 52 6.24 5.06 -17.55
CA ARG A 52 6.02 3.60 -17.60
C ARG A 52 7.30 2.82 -17.34
N LEU A 53 7.14 1.55 -17.03
CA LEU A 53 8.21 0.57 -16.91
C LEU A 53 8.12 -0.43 -18.06
N TRP A 54 9.13 -0.45 -18.92
CA TRP A 54 9.19 -1.39 -20.04
C TRP A 54 9.72 -2.76 -19.60
N PRO A 55 9.34 -3.86 -20.29
CA PRO A 55 9.86 -5.19 -19.97
C PRO A 55 11.38 -5.29 -19.99
N SER A 56 12.08 -4.45 -20.77
CA SER A 56 13.54 -4.39 -20.85
C SER A 56 14.20 -3.70 -19.66
N ASP A 57 13.48 -2.85 -18.92
CA ASP A 57 14.03 -1.96 -17.90
C ASP A 57 14.50 -2.69 -16.65
N TRP A 58 14.21 -4.00 -16.51
CA TRP A 58 14.66 -4.82 -15.39
C TRP A 58 16.18 -4.73 -15.17
N VAL A 59 16.95 -4.47 -16.23
CA VAL A 59 18.42 -4.32 -16.17
C VAL A 59 18.86 -3.15 -15.29
N LEU A 60 18.04 -2.11 -15.16
CA LEU A 60 18.33 -0.91 -14.34
C LEU A 60 18.27 -1.25 -12.85
N PHE A 61 17.38 -2.16 -12.47
CA PHE A 61 17.16 -2.57 -11.07
C PHE A 61 18.00 -3.79 -10.67
N CYS A 62 18.69 -4.42 -11.63
CA CYS A 62 19.50 -5.62 -11.44
C CYS A 62 20.87 -5.44 -12.11
N PRO A 63 21.74 -4.54 -11.59
CA PRO A 63 22.99 -4.17 -12.25
C PRO A 63 23.95 -5.36 -12.41
N ASN A 64 24.03 -6.24 -11.40
CA ASN A 64 24.89 -7.44 -11.48
C ASN A 64 24.25 -8.58 -12.29
N LYS A 65 23.00 -8.39 -12.76
CA LYS A 65 22.21 -9.36 -13.54
C LYS A 65 22.16 -10.76 -12.90
N SER A 66 22.37 -10.83 -11.58
CA SER A 66 22.46 -12.10 -10.87
C SER A 66 21.08 -12.80 -10.87
N PRO A 67 21.04 -14.15 -10.85
CA PRO A 67 19.78 -14.87 -10.77
C PRO A 67 18.95 -14.49 -9.54
N ALA A 68 19.60 -14.19 -8.42
CA ALA A 68 18.95 -13.80 -7.17
C ALA A 68 18.30 -12.41 -7.26
N GLU A 69 19.00 -11.40 -7.82
CA GLU A 69 18.43 -10.07 -8.03
C GLU A 69 17.24 -10.11 -8.97
N LYS A 70 17.38 -10.80 -10.13
CA LYS A 70 16.29 -10.98 -11.08
C LYS A 70 15.07 -11.61 -10.41
N LYS A 71 15.28 -12.67 -9.63
CA LYS A 71 14.21 -13.34 -8.90
C LYS A 71 13.50 -12.39 -7.94
N ASN A 72 14.25 -11.58 -7.18
CA ASN A 72 13.67 -10.61 -6.26
C ASN A 72 12.90 -9.52 -7.00
N TYR A 73 13.48 -8.94 -8.06
CA TYR A 73 12.82 -7.95 -8.90
C TYR A 73 11.48 -8.45 -9.46
N TYR A 74 11.48 -9.60 -10.13
CA TYR A 74 10.24 -10.14 -10.70
C TYR A 74 9.23 -10.57 -9.64
N ARG A 75 9.68 -10.99 -8.45
CA ARG A 75 8.80 -11.28 -7.32
C ARG A 75 8.13 -10.01 -6.82
N THR A 76 8.90 -8.94 -6.61
CA THR A 76 8.37 -7.62 -6.21
C THR A 76 7.39 -7.09 -7.25
N LEU A 77 7.76 -7.12 -8.54
CA LEU A 77 6.91 -6.66 -9.63
C LEU A 77 5.56 -7.41 -9.66
N LYS A 78 5.57 -8.73 -9.49
CA LYS A 78 4.35 -9.54 -9.39
C LYS A 78 3.48 -9.17 -8.19
N LYS A 79 4.09 -8.87 -7.04
CA LYS A 79 3.36 -8.41 -5.85
C LYS A 79 2.72 -7.05 -6.07
N LEU A 80 3.43 -6.09 -6.65
CA LEU A 80 2.89 -4.76 -6.96
C LEU A 80 1.70 -4.83 -7.93
N LEU A 81 1.77 -5.72 -8.92
CA LEU A 81 0.64 -6.03 -9.80
C LEU A 81 -0.54 -6.65 -9.05
N ALA A 82 -0.29 -7.66 -8.21
CA ALA A 82 -1.34 -8.34 -7.47
C ALA A 82 -2.06 -7.42 -6.47
N LEU A 83 -1.31 -6.51 -5.85
CA LEU A 83 -1.85 -5.47 -4.98
C LEU A 83 -2.67 -4.42 -5.76
N GLY A 84 -2.42 -4.27 -7.06
CA GLY A 84 -3.05 -3.21 -7.87
C GLY A 84 -2.36 -1.85 -7.69
N ILE A 85 -1.11 -1.84 -7.24
CA ILE A 85 -0.24 -0.64 -7.24
C ILE A 85 0.26 -0.38 -8.67
N LEU A 86 0.50 -1.45 -9.42
CA LEU A 86 0.82 -1.40 -10.85
C LEU A 86 -0.31 -2.01 -11.67
N GLY A 87 -0.51 -1.47 -12.86
CA GLY A 87 -1.37 -1.99 -13.92
C GLY A 87 -0.59 -2.38 -15.17
N ARG A 88 -1.28 -3.01 -16.12
CA ARG A 88 -0.73 -3.32 -17.45
C ARG A 88 -0.95 -2.13 -18.39
N GLY A 89 0.13 -1.65 -18.98
CA GLY A 89 0.12 -0.65 -20.04
C GLY A 89 0.14 -1.29 -21.44
N LYS A 90 0.38 -0.46 -22.47
CA LYS A 90 0.54 -0.91 -23.86
C LYS A 90 1.81 -1.77 -24.00
N GLU A 91 1.79 -2.72 -24.93
CA GLU A 91 2.99 -3.48 -25.34
C GLU A 91 3.69 -4.22 -24.17
N GLY A 92 2.91 -4.63 -23.17
CA GLY A 92 3.44 -5.34 -22.00
C GLY A 92 4.18 -4.46 -20.97
N SER A 93 4.19 -3.14 -21.16
CA SER A 93 4.67 -2.19 -20.16
C SER A 93 3.82 -2.21 -18.89
N PHE A 94 4.35 -1.61 -17.83
CA PHE A 94 3.66 -1.42 -16.56
C PHE A 94 3.50 0.07 -16.26
N ILE A 95 2.35 0.42 -15.68
CA ILE A 95 2.00 1.79 -15.29
C ILE A 95 1.53 1.81 -13.84
N LEU A 96 1.54 2.97 -13.19
CA LEU A 96 0.92 3.11 -11.87
C LEU A 96 -0.60 2.92 -11.98
N SER A 97 -1.19 2.32 -10.94
CA SER A 97 -2.63 2.05 -10.86
C SER A 97 -3.18 2.55 -9.53
N ASP A 98 -4.44 2.98 -9.54
CA ASP A 98 -5.21 3.38 -8.36
C ASP A 98 -6.06 2.23 -7.79
N GLU A 99 -5.95 1.03 -8.36
CA GLU A 99 -6.76 -0.13 -8.01
C GLU A 99 -6.57 -0.54 -6.54
N PHE A 100 -5.33 -0.46 -6.02
CA PHE A 100 -5.06 -0.72 -4.61
C PHE A 100 -5.86 0.22 -3.69
N THR A 101 -5.86 1.52 -4.00
CA THR A 101 -6.62 2.53 -3.25
C THR A 101 -8.12 2.24 -3.28
N ARG A 102 -8.67 1.90 -4.45
CA ARG A 102 -10.09 1.54 -4.57
C ARG A 102 -10.45 0.33 -3.72
N LYS A 103 -9.62 -0.71 -3.73
CA LYS A 103 -9.81 -1.91 -2.89
C LYS A 103 -9.76 -1.56 -1.40
N LEU A 104 -8.82 -0.72 -0.98
CA LEU A 104 -8.74 -0.23 0.40
C LEU A 104 -9.99 0.55 0.80
N THR A 105 -10.48 1.47 -0.03
CA THR A 105 -11.71 2.22 0.24
C THR A 105 -12.89 1.29 0.44
N VAL A 106 -13.07 0.30 -0.45
CA VAL A 106 -14.18 -0.67 -0.33
C VAL A 106 -14.05 -1.51 0.95
N MET A 107 -12.84 -1.92 1.33
CA MET A 107 -12.62 -2.65 2.59
C MET A 107 -12.96 -1.79 3.80
N LEU A 108 -12.51 -0.53 3.82
CA LEU A 108 -12.84 0.42 4.88
C LEU A 108 -14.35 0.62 5.01
N GLU A 109 -15.04 0.89 3.90
CA GLU A 109 -16.51 1.06 3.90
C GLU A 109 -17.25 -0.17 4.43
N LYS A 110 -16.83 -1.37 4.00
CA LYS A 110 -17.41 -2.62 4.49
C LYS A 110 -17.16 -2.85 5.98
N THR A 111 -15.95 -2.55 6.46
CA THR A 111 -15.62 -2.68 7.88
C THR A 111 -16.40 -1.67 8.73
N LEU A 112 -16.57 -0.44 8.26
CA LEU A 112 -17.39 0.56 8.95
C LEU A 112 -18.86 0.13 9.03
N ALA A 113 -19.40 -0.42 7.94
CA ALA A 113 -20.74 -0.96 7.92
C ALA A 113 -20.93 -2.11 8.94
N LEU A 114 -19.93 -2.97 9.13
CA LEU A 114 -19.99 -4.06 10.14
C LEU A 114 -20.09 -3.53 11.57
N ILE A 115 -19.47 -2.39 11.87
CA ILE A 115 -19.53 -1.76 13.20
C ILE A 115 -20.66 -0.72 13.32
N GLY A 116 -21.56 -0.66 12.33
CA GLY A 116 -22.72 0.23 12.34
C GLY A 116 -22.38 1.71 12.14
N LYS A 117 -21.20 2.04 11.59
CA LYS A 117 -20.79 3.41 11.26
C LYS A 117 -20.81 3.64 9.75
N THR A 118 -20.96 4.88 9.33
CA THR A 118 -20.83 5.24 7.91
C THR A 118 -19.52 5.98 7.64
N ALA A 119 -18.96 5.84 6.44
CA ALA A 119 -17.69 6.48 6.05
C ALA A 119 -17.71 8.03 6.09
N ARG A 120 -18.89 8.64 6.29
CA ARG A 120 -19.06 10.10 6.47
C ARG A 120 -18.88 10.57 7.92
N GLU A 121 -18.72 9.65 8.86
CA GLU A 121 -18.61 9.93 10.31
C GLU A 121 -17.15 9.88 10.82
N ILE A 122 -16.17 9.91 9.91
CA ILE A 122 -14.73 9.98 10.20
C ILE A 122 -14.19 11.33 9.78
#